data_AF-A0A0F0KP89-F1
#
_entry.id   AF-A0A0F0KP89-F1
#
_cell.length_a   1.000
_cell.length_b   1.000
_cell.length_c   1.000
_cell.angle_alpha   90.00
_cell.angle_beta   90.00
_cell.angle_gamma   90.00
#
_symmetry.space_group_name_H-M   'P 1'
#
loop_
_entity.id
_entity.type
_entity.pdbx_description
1 polymer ?
#
loop_
_entity_poly.entity_id
_entity_poly.type
_entity_poly.pdbx_seq_one_letter_code
_entity_poly.pdbx_strand_id
1 'polypeptide(L)'
;MASNSPRRLLASVRRVLHTDPSAVALTEAMPVIDERTVPRVLDLATRIGESMFGVGASAHEVTLAITRICAAYGMRDVQVDVTYNSITVSFHLSGEVWPETLVRVVRVAAPDHAKLQRVQALVADIGDGLDLESARVAFKALRRLPFRYQQPVVIVARALLAVGVSIMLGASPIVVGLTFVAALCAALTQAGLARIRVPLFFSQIAGGFVTTVVAVAVSALGSAGIEPFVGIRPSIIVASGIVLMLAGLTVVGAAQDAIDGFALTAGGRILDLTMQTLGVVIGILVGLELGKVFGFTMGLPDDPAPFGPLLNQFTGAIIVAVAVAVFNGAGLRIILVSALLSAVTIAGYTAMTGLNLHPAAASAIGALASSFIGMLIARNLHVPSVAVTTAAIVPLVPGVAVFQGLLEMVHAVGTQSGVVGTGGSLIGAAVIGIGLASGASLGLYLGTPVRATLSSVAKTRARVRR
;
A
#
# COMPACT_ATOMS: atom_id res chain seq x y z
N MET A 1 -18.29 -55.47 -1.71
CA MET A 1 -18.36 -55.77 -0.25
C MET A 1 -16.96 -56.20 0.18
N ALA A 2 -16.26 -55.65 1.17
CA ALA A 2 -16.54 -54.58 2.11
C ALA A 2 -15.20 -54.00 2.64
N SER A 3 -15.20 -52.70 2.92
CA SER A 3 -14.49 -52.04 4.03
C SER A 3 -12.97 -52.28 4.20
N ASN A 4 -12.14 -51.35 3.68
CA ASN A 4 -10.82 -51.08 4.27
C ASN A 4 -10.37 -49.60 4.15
N SER A 5 -11.31 -48.67 4.01
CA SER A 5 -11.06 -47.22 3.85
C SER A 5 -10.68 -46.46 5.15
N PRO A 6 -11.31 -46.67 6.31
CA PRO A 6 -11.11 -45.77 7.45
C PRO A 6 -9.75 -45.93 8.14
N ARG A 7 -9.14 -47.12 8.06
CA ARG A 7 -7.83 -47.39 8.71
C ARG A 7 -6.66 -46.75 7.98
N ARG A 8 -6.74 -46.55 6.66
CA ARG A 8 -5.69 -45.86 5.89
C ARG A 8 -5.71 -44.35 6.11
N LEU A 9 -6.90 -43.75 6.16
CA LEU A 9 -7.06 -42.33 6.47
C LEU A 9 -6.59 -41.98 7.89
N LEU A 10 -6.97 -42.79 8.89
CA LEU A 10 -6.49 -42.60 10.27
C LEU A 10 -4.98 -42.83 10.41
N ALA A 11 -4.40 -43.78 9.65
CA ALA A 11 -2.95 -43.98 9.63
C ALA A 11 -2.19 -42.82 8.95
N SER A 12 -2.77 -42.21 7.91
CA SER A 12 -2.21 -41.01 7.27
C SER A 12 -2.28 -39.79 8.19
N VAL A 13 -3.40 -39.59 8.91
CA VAL A 13 -3.54 -38.50 9.88
C VAL A 13 -2.60 -38.70 11.08
N ARG A 14 -2.44 -39.93 11.56
CA ARG A 14 -1.49 -40.25 12.65
C ARG A 14 -0.03 -40.02 12.25
N ARG A 15 0.32 -40.22 10.97
CA ARG A 15 1.66 -39.97 10.42
C ARG A 15 1.96 -38.47 10.23
N VAL A 16 0.92 -37.64 10.11
CA VAL A 16 1.05 -36.17 10.10
C VAL A 16 1.19 -35.61 11.52
N LEU A 17 0.61 -36.27 12.52
CA LEU A 17 0.66 -35.85 13.92
C LEU A 17 1.85 -36.38 14.71
N HIS A 18 2.47 -37.49 14.29
CA HIS A 18 3.69 -38.03 14.90
C HIS A 18 4.87 -37.83 13.96
N THR A 19 5.69 -36.81 14.24
CA THR A 19 7.07 -36.76 13.79
C THR A 19 7.89 -37.72 14.64
N ASP A 20 8.29 -38.85 14.05
CA ASP A 20 9.22 -39.79 14.66
C ASP A 20 10.59 -39.11 14.81
N PRO A 21 11.15 -38.96 16.03
CA PRO A 21 12.46 -38.34 16.24
C PRO A 21 13.59 -39.05 15.49
N SER A 22 13.40 -40.33 15.15
CA SER A 22 14.35 -41.12 14.38
C SER A 22 14.29 -40.88 12.86
N ALA A 23 13.27 -40.16 12.38
CA ALA A 23 13.12 -39.73 10.98
C ALA A 23 13.65 -38.31 10.73
N VAL A 24 14.24 -37.66 11.75
CA VAL A 24 14.99 -36.42 11.59
C VAL A 24 16.17 -36.70 10.66
N ALA A 25 16.32 -35.89 9.62
CA ALA A 25 17.39 -36.05 8.63
C ALA A 25 18.75 -36.19 9.32
N LEU A 26 19.55 -37.17 8.89
CA LEU A 26 20.97 -37.28 9.26
C LEU A 26 21.65 -35.93 9.08
N THR A 27 22.50 -35.56 10.04
CA THR A 27 23.29 -34.32 10.10
C THR A 27 23.68 -33.84 8.71
N GLU A 28 22.99 -32.83 8.19
CA GLU A 28 23.39 -32.21 6.93
C GLU A 28 24.81 -31.69 7.11
N ALA A 29 25.70 -32.02 6.17
CA ALA A 29 27.01 -31.42 6.12
C ALA A 29 26.81 -29.90 6.02
N MET A 30 27.10 -29.19 7.12
CA MET A 30 27.08 -27.75 7.09
C MET A 30 28.11 -27.29 6.05
N PRO A 31 27.73 -26.44 5.09
CA PRO A 31 28.74 -25.82 4.23
C PRO A 31 29.74 -25.11 5.13
N VAL A 32 31.03 -25.31 4.87
CA VAL A 32 32.08 -24.57 5.57
C VAL A 32 31.99 -23.12 5.10
N ILE A 33 31.24 -22.30 5.85
CA ILE A 33 31.14 -20.87 5.61
C ILE A 33 32.36 -20.24 6.27
N ASP A 34 33.22 -19.59 5.47
CA ASP A 34 34.32 -18.79 5.99
C ASP A 34 33.74 -17.67 6.89
N GLU A 35 34.26 -17.51 8.11
CA GLU A 35 33.87 -16.47 9.07
C GLU A 35 33.92 -15.07 8.42
N ARG A 36 34.83 -14.84 7.46
CA ARG A 36 34.93 -13.55 6.76
C ARG A 36 33.81 -13.30 5.75
N THR A 37 33.11 -14.35 5.34
CA THR A 37 32.03 -14.30 4.36
C THR A 37 30.70 -13.95 5.01
N VAL A 38 30.49 -14.37 6.27
CA VAL A 38 29.24 -14.11 7.03
C VAL A 38 28.91 -12.62 7.12
N PRO A 39 29.80 -11.71 7.58
CA PRO A 39 29.50 -10.28 7.64
C PRO A 39 29.19 -9.68 6.26
N ARG A 40 29.82 -10.20 5.19
CA ARG A 40 29.65 -9.69 3.83
C ARG A 40 28.29 -10.05 3.25
N VAL A 41 27.83 -11.27 3.50
CA VAL A 41 26.50 -11.74 3.10
C VAL A 41 25.43 -11.01 3.91
N LEU A 42 25.60 -10.93 5.24
CA LEU A 42 24.67 -10.20 6.11
C LEU A 42 24.59 -8.72 5.73
N ASP A 43 25.70 -8.03 5.46
CA ASP A 43 25.68 -6.63 5.01
C ASP A 43 24.98 -6.47 3.65
N LEU A 44 25.22 -7.37 2.69
CA LEU A 44 24.52 -7.35 1.40
C LEU A 44 23.02 -7.55 1.57
N ALA A 45 22.61 -8.62 2.26
CA ALA A 45 21.21 -8.98 2.49
C ALA A 45 20.47 -7.86 3.22
N THR A 46 21.06 -7.34 4.31
CA THR A 46 20.44 -6.26 5.10
C THR A 46 20.35 -4.95 4.32
N ARG A 47 21.32 -4.62 3.46
CA ARG A 47 21.21 -3.42 2.60
C ARG A 47 20.19 -3.58 1.48
N ILE A 48 20.07 -4.78 0.89
CA ILE A 48 19.01 -5.07 -0.07
C ILE A 48 17.65 -4.93 0.61
N GLY A 49 17.50 -5.51 1.81
CA GLY A 49 16.31 -5.35 2.64
C GLY A 49 16.00 -3.88 2.98
N GLU A 50 17.00 -3.11 3.43
CA GLU A 50 16.89 -1.65 3.66
C GLU A 50 16.38 -0.94 2.40
N SER A 51 16.95 -1.26 1.23
CA SER A 51 16.54 -0.66 -0.04
C SER A 51 15.13 -1.07 -0.46
N MET A 52 14.72 -2.32 -0.24
CA MET A 52 13.36 -2.80 -0.55
C MET A 52 12.33 -2.13 0.35
N PHE A 53 12.60 -2.10 1.65
CA PHE A 53 11.72 -1.49 2.64
C PHE A 53 11.56 0.01 2.37
N GLY A 54 12.66 0.71 2.09
CA GLY A 54 12.65 2.15 1.77
C GLY A 54 11.91 2.53 0.49
N VAL A 55 11.72 1.59 -0.45
CA VAL A 55 10.95 1.83 -1.69
C VAL A 55 9.53 1.27 -1.65
N GLY A 56 9.07 0.82 -0.48
CA GLY A 56 7.67 0.46 -0.23
C GLY A 56 7.34 -1.04 -0.27
N ALA A 57 8.32 -1.94 -0.15
CA ALA A 57 8.04 -3.36 0.10
C ALA A 57 7.40 -3.58 1.48
N SER A 58 6.62 -4.67 1.63
CA SER A 58 6.10 -5.05 2.95
C SER A 58 7.20 -5.61 3.85
N ALA A 59 6.98 -5.61 5.17
CA ALA A 59 7.93 -6.22 6.09
C ALA A 59 8.13 -7.72 5.79
N HIS A 60 7.04 -8.40 5.44
CA HIS A 60 7.06 -9.80 5.01
C HIS A 60 7.95 -10.05 3.79
N GLU A 61 7.80 -9.24 2.72
CA GLU A 61 8.63 -9.38 1.51
C GLU A 61 10.12 -9.13 1.79
N VAL A 62 10.43 -8.19 2.68
CA VAL A 62 11.80 -7.88 3.09
C VAL A 62 12.41 -9.03 3.87
N THR A 63 11.68 -9.60 4.84
CA THR A 63 12.09 -10.78 5.60
C THR A 63 12.35 -11.97 4.68
N LEU A 64 11.44 -12.25 3.73
CA LEU A 64 11.63 -13.31 2.74
C LEU A 64 12.82 -13.06 1.81
N ALA A 65 13.07 -11.81 1.40
CA ALA A 65 14.21 -11.49 0.56
C ALA A 65 15.53 -11.70 1.31
N ILE A 66 15.65 -11.20 2.55
CA ILE A 66 16.86 -11.36 3.37
C ILE A 66 17.14 -12.85 3.61
N THR A 67 16.14 -13.61 4.06
CA THR A 67 16.30 -15.05 4.30
C THR A 67 16.69 -15.82 3.03
N ARG A 68 16.09 -15.51 1.87
CA ARG A 68 16.46 -16.13 0.59
C ARG A 68 17.87 -15.80 0.14
N ILE A 69 18.30 -14.55 0.27
CA ILE A 69 19.67 -14.13 -0.07
C ILE A 69 20.66 -14.88 0.83
N CYS A 70 20.42 -14.92 2.14
CA CYS A 70 21.26 -15.63 3.08
C CYS A 70 21.33 -17.14 2.76
N ALA A 71 20.18 -17.76 2.48
CA ALA A 71 20.11 -19.17 2.13
C ALA A 71 20.84 -19.50 0.82
N ALA A 72 20.79 -18.61 -0.19
CA ALA A 72 21.49 -18.77 -1.46
C ALA A 72 23.03 -18.81 -1.28
N TYR A 73 23.56 -18.14 -0.26
CA TYR A 73 24.97 -18.17 0.11
C TYR A 73 25.30 -19.16 1.24
N GLY A 74 24.40 -20.10 1.53
CA GLY A 74 24.64 -21.19 2.48
C GLY A 74 24.31 -20.88 3.95
N MET A 75 23.90 -19.66 4.29
CA MET A 75 23.48 -19.30 5.65
C MET A 75 22.02 -19.67 5.88
N ARG A 76 21.80 -20.80 6.56
CA ARG A 76 20.47 -21.28 6.99
C ARG A 76 20.15 -20.75 8.40
N ASP A 77 18.88 -20.70 8.79
CA ASP A 77 18.44 -20.28 10.14
C ASP A 77 18.80 -18.83 10.54
N VAL A 78 18.87 -17.91 9.58
CA VAL A 78 19.00 -16.48 9.87
C VAL A 78 17.72 -15.95 10.51
N GLN A 79 17.86 -15.30 11.67
CA GLN A 79 16.78 -14.61 12.34
C GLN A 79 16.67 -13.19 11.80
N VAL A 80 15.49 -12.82 11.33
CA VAL A 80 15.22 -11.49 10.77
C VAL A 80 14.03 -10.90 11.48
N ASP A 81 14.22 -9.74 12.09
CA ASP A 81 13.17 -8.92 12.67
C ASP A 81 13.05 -7.61 11.89
N VAL A 82 11.82 -7.23 11.55
CA VAL A 82 11.52 -5.97 10.84
C VAL A 82 10.45 -5.23 11.64
N THR A 83 10.88 -4.12 12.24
CA THR A 83 10.09 -3.33 13.17
C THR A 83 10.00 -1.88 12.71
N TYR A 84 8.89 -1.51 12.08
CA TYR A 84 8.51 -0.18 11.57
C TYR A 84 9.53 0.52 10.67
N ASN A 85 10.70 0.92 11.19
CA ASN A 85 11.81 1.54 10.47
C ASN A 85 13.16 0.89 10.77
N SER A 86 13.20 -0.25 11.46
CA SER A 86 14.40 -0.99 11.82
C SER A 86 14.38 -2.39 11.22
N ILE A 87 15.51 -2.82 10.68
CA ILE A 87 15.75 -4.19 10.23
C ILE A 87 16.90 -4.73 11.07
N THR A 88 16.62 -5.79 11.81
CA THR A 88 17.59 -6.52 12.62
C THR A 88 17.79 -7.90 12.00
N VAL A 89 19.03 -8.24 11.68
CA VAL A 89 19.40 -9.55 11.14
C VAL A 89 20.43 -10.15 12.06
N SER A 90 20.16 -11.34 12.58
CA SER A 90 21.05 -12.10 13.43
C SER A 90 21.30 -13.47 12.84
N PHE A 91 22.56 -13.87 12.77
CA PHE A 91 22.95 -15.21 12.36
C PHE A 91 23.90 -15.79 13.40
N HIS A 92 23.62 -17.04 13.77
CA HIS A 92 24.43 -17.79 14.71
C HIS A 92 25.02 -18.99 13.98
N LEU A 93 26.33 -18.94 13.73
CA LEU A 93 27.07 -20.10 13.25
C LEU A 93 27.11 -21.12 14.38
N SER A 94 26.66 -22.35 14.15
CA SER A 94 26.63 -23.37 15.20
C SER A 94 28.05 -23.65 15.74
N GLY A 95 28.15 -23.81 17.06
CA GLY A 95 29.43 -23.90 17.79
C GLY A 95 29.50 -22.89 18.94
N GLU A 96 30.72 -22.59 19.41
CA GLU A 96 30.99 -21.58 20.45
C GLU A 96 31.35 -20.19 19.87
N VAL A 97 30.71 -19.81 18.77
CA VAL A 97 30.93 -18.48 18.14
C VAL A 97 29.80 -17.54 18.53
N TRP A 98 30.12 -16.30 18.91
CA TRP A 98 29.11 -15.29 19.19
C TRP A 98 28.25 -14.99 17.95
N PRO A 99 26.94 -14.77 18.10
CA PRO A 99 26.08 -14.44 16.98
C PRO A 99 26.47 -13.09 16.38
N GLU A 100 26.50 -13.02 15.05
CA GLU A 100 26.67 -11.76 14.32
C GLU A 100 25.30 -11.10 14.14
N THR A 101 25.14 -9.91 14.71
CA THR A 101 23.89 -9.13 14.60
C THR A 101 24.15 -7.79 13.92
N LEU A 102 23.37 -7.51 12.87
CA LEU A 102 23.35 -6.22 12.18
C LEU A 102 21.99 -5.55 12.39
N VAL A 103 22.03 -4.26 12.73
CA VAL A 103 20.85 -3.41 12.81
C VAL A 103 20.97 -2.29 11.80
N ARG A 104 19.93 -2.09 10.99
CA ARG A 104 19.82 -0.96 10.06
C ARG A 104 18.51 -0.21 10.27
N VAL A 105 18.62 1.10 10.44
CA VAL A 105 17.47 2.01 10.52
C VAL A 105 17.20 2.62 9.15
N VAL A 106 16.02 2.35 8.61
CA VAL A 106 15.52 2.87 7.33
C VAL A 106 15.02 4.30 7.53
N ARG A 107 15.80 5.28 7.09
CA ARG A 107 15.50 6.72 7.32
C ARG A 107 14.67 7.38 6.22
N VAL A 108 14.60 6.79 5.04
CA VAL A 108 13.92 7.37 3.87
C VAL A 108 12.99 6.32 3.29
N ALA A 109 11.68 6.55 3.43
CA ALA A 109 10.64 5.78 2.76
C ALA A 109 10.02 6.64 1.66
N ALA A 110 10.39 6.37 0.41
CA ALA A 110 9.79 6.99 -0.76
C ALA A 110 9.49 5.88 -1.77
N PRO A 111 8.20 5.56 -2.03
CA PRO A 111 7.83 4.50 -2.96
C PRO A 111 8.49 4.68 -4.34
N ASP A 112 9.18 3.64 -4.79
CA ASP A 112 9.77 3.58 -6.13
C ASP A 112 9.60 2.17 -6.68
N HIS A 113 8.50 1.95 -7.41
CA HIS A 113 8.16 0.64 -7.95
C HIS A 113 9.13 0.19 -9.05
N ALA A 114 9.75 1.10 -9.79
CA ALA A 114 10.75 0.74 -10.78
C ALA A 114 12.04 0.24 -10.12
N LYS A 115 12.44 0.86 -9.01
CA LYS A 115 13.57 0.40 -8.21
C LYS A 115 13.25 -0.91 -7.50
N LEU A 116 12.06 -1.03 -6.89
CA LEU A 116 11.60 -2.26 -6.25
C LEU A 116 11.64 -3.46 -7.21
N GLN A 117 11.10 -3.29 -8.43
CA GLN A 117 11.13 -4.32 -9.47
C GLN A 117 12.54 -4.81 -9.78
N ARG A 118 13.51 -3.88 -9.90
CA ARG A 118 14.89 -4.24 -10.20
C ARG A 118 15.61 -4.88 -9.00
N VAL A 119 15.28 -4.47 -7.78
CA VAL A 119 15.82 -5.12 -6.57
C VAL A 119 15.29 -6.54 -6.46
N GLN A 120 14.00 -6.76 -6.69
CA GLN A 120 13.39 -8.09 -6.69
C GLN A 120 13.99 -9.00 -7.79
N ALA A 121 14.29 -8.45 -8.96
CA ALA A 121 15.00 -9.17 -10.02
C ALA A 121 16.39 -9.61 -9.56
N LEU A 122 17.16 -8.72 -8.91
CA LEU A 122 18.46 -9.07 -8.34
C LEU A 122 18.37 -10.16 -7.26
N VAL A 123 17.33 -10.14 -6.42
CA VAL A 123 17.10 -11.21 -5.42
C VAL A 123 16.82 -12.54 -6.11
N ALA A 124 16.10 -12.54 -7.23
CA ALA A 124 15.87 -13.75 -8.02
C ALA A 124 17.19 -14.25 -8.65
N ASP A 125 17.99 -13.35 -9.24
CA ASP A 125 19.30 -13.71 -9.83
C ASP A 125 20.25 -14.31 -8.77
N ILE A 126 20.26 -13.78 -7.54
CA ILE A 126 20.98 -14.37 -6.40
C ILE A 126 20.47 -15.78 -6.09
N GLY A 127 19.15 -15.96 -6.05
CA GLY A 127 18.53 -17.28 -5.84
C GLY A 127 18.86 -18.29 -6.94
N ASP A 128 19.11 -17.81 -8.17
CA ASP A 128 19.51 -18.63 -9.32
C ASP A 128 21.03 -18.90 -9.39
N GLY A 129 21.82 -18.40 -8.42
CA GLY A 129 23.23 -18.72 -8.25
C GLY A 129 24.22 -17.61 -8.61
N LEU A 130 23.81 -16.34 -8.65
CA LEU A 130 24.72 -15.21 -8.82
C LEU A 130 25.77 -15.16 -7.69
N ASP A 131 27.04 -14.96 -8.04
CA ASP A 131 28.12 -14.89 -7.06
C ASP A 131 28.05 -13.62 -6.18
N LEU A 132 28.60 -13.71 -4.97
CA LEU A 132 28.51 -12.66 -3.95
C LEU A 132 29.10 -11.32 -4.40
N GLU A 133 30.21 -11.33 -5.13
CA GLU A 133 30.88 -10.08 -5.53
C GLU A 133 30.13 -9.41 -6.68
N SER A 134 29.69 -10.18 -7.68
CA SER A 134 28.81 -9.67 -8.74
C SER A 134 27.50 -9.14 -8.19
N ALA A 135 26.89 -9.81 -7.20
CA ALA A 135 25.68 -9.34 -6.54
C ALA A 135 25.90 -8.00 -5.83
N ARG A 136 27.04 -7.83 -5.12
CA ARG A 136 27.43 -6.55 -4.49
C ARG A 136 27.63 -5.44 -5.50
N VAL A 137 28.30 -5.73 -6.62
CA VAL A 137 28.52 -4.76 -7.71
C VAL A 137 27.20 -4.37 -8.36
N ALA A 138 26.35 -5.34 -8.70
CA ALA A 138 25.02 -5.12 -9.28
C ALA A 138 24.15 -4.26 -8.34
N PHE A 139 24.13 -4.58 -7.04
CA PHE A 139 23.39 -3.80 -6.06
C PHE A 139 23.94 -2.36 -5.92
N LYS A 140 25.26 -2.17 -5.96
CA LYS A 140 25.88 -0.84 -5.91
C LYS A 140 25.49 0.02 -7.11
N ALA A 141 25.45 -0.57 -8.31
CA ALA A 141 24.96 0.11 -9.50
C ALA A 141 23.47 0.46 -9.36
N LEU A 142 22.67 -0.49 -8.86
CA LEU A 142 21.23 -0.34 -8.68
C LEU A 142 20.86 0.79 -7.72
N ARG A 143 21.62 0.95 -6.62
CA ARG A 143 21.40 2.01 -5.63
C ARG A 143 21.50 3.42 -6.21
N ARG A 144 22.31 3.61 -7.27
CA ARG A 144 22.60 4.90 -7.90
C ARG A 144 21.58 5.29 -8.98
N LEU A 145 20.62 4.42 -9.28
CA LEU A 145 19.60 4.73 -10.28
C LEU A 145 18.74 5.91 -9.82
N PRO A 146 18.57 6.95 -10.67
CA PRO A 146 17.69 8.05 -10.36
C PRO A 146 16.23 7.59 -10.41
N PHE A 147 15.39 8.32 -9.69
CA PHE A 147 13.94 8.15 -9.78
C PHE A 147 13.45 8.44 -11.20
N ARG A 148 12.46 7.66 -11.67
CA ARG A 148 12.06 7.66 -13.09
C ARG A 148 11.46 8.98 -13.58
N TYR A 149 10.67 9.65 -12.75
CA TYR A 149 9.93 10.85 -13.15
C TYR A 149 10.52 12.11 -12.54
N GLN A 150 10.42 13.22 -13.27
CA GLN A 150 10.80 14.52 -12.75
C GLN A 150 9.77 15.02 -11.73
N GLN A 151 10.20 15.88 -10.80
CA GLN A 151 9.35 16.38 -9.72
C GLN A 151 8.01 17.01 -10.19
N PRO A 152 7.94 17.79 -11.29
CA PRO A 152 6.67 18.35 -11.77
C PRO A 152 5.65 17.27 -12.17
N VAL A 153 6.10 16.18 -12.80
CA VAL A 153 5.24 15.06 -13.20
C VAL A 153 4.64 14.39 -11.97
N VAL A 154 5.43 14.22 -10.90
CA VAL A 154 4.97 13.65 -9.63
C VAL A 154 3.92 14.55 -8.97
N ILE A 155 4.11 15.87 -9.02
CA ILE A 155 3.18 16.86 -8.46
C ILE A 155 1.84 16.84 -9.21
N VAL A 156 1.88 16.82 -10.55
CA VAL A 156 0.67 16.71 -11.37
C VAL A 156 -0.04 15.37 -11.17
N ALA A 157 0.71 14.26 -11.10
CA ALA A 157 0.15 12.95 -10.81
C ALA A 157 -0.56 12.92 -9.45
N ARG A 158 0.02 13.54 -8.42
CA ARG A 158 -0.65 13.75 -7.12
C ARG A 158 -1.95 14.53 -7.26
N ALA A 159 -1.95 15.65 -7.99
CA ALA A 159 -3.19 16.40 -8.22
C ALA A 159 -4.26 15.59 -8.98
N LEU A 160 -3.84 14.75 -9.95
CA LEU A 160 -4.74 13.88 -10.70
C LEU A 160 -5.41 12.80 -9.84
N LEU A 161 -4.79 12.38 -8.74
CA LEU A 161 -5.44 11.49 -7.78
C LEU A 161 -6.71 12.14 -7.21
N ALA A 162 -6.61 13.39 -6.75
CA ALA A 162 -7.78 14.12 -6.23
C ALA A 162 -8.85 14.33 -7.32
N VAL A 163 -8.44 14.58 -8.57
CA VAL A 163 -9.34 14.66 -9.73
C VAL A 163 -10.11 13.35 -9.91
N GLY A 164 -9.42 12.21 -9.92
CA GLY A 164 -10.07 10.90 -10.06
C GLY A 164 -11.09 10.64 -8.96
N VAL A 165 -10.75 10.97 -7.70
CA VAL A 165 -11.69 10.87 -6.57
C VAL A 165 -12.90 11.78 -6.76
N SER A 166 -12.72 13.04 -7.16
CA SER A 166 -13.84 13.96 -7.38
C SER A 166 -14.80 13.44 -8.46
N ILE A 167 -14.26 12.86 -9.54
CA ILE A 167 -15.06 12.24 -10.59
C ILE A 167 -15.85 11.07 -10.01
N MET A 168 -15.21 10.18 -9.22
CA MET A 168 -15.90 9.05 -8.57
C MET A 168 -17.06 9.51 -7.67
N LEU A 169 -16.94 10.67 -7.02
CA LEU A 169 -17.98 11.26 -6.17
C LEU A 169 -19.08 11.99 -6.97
N GLY A 170 -19.05 11.93 -8.31
CA GLY A 170 -20.06 12.53 -9.17
C GLY A 170 -19.92 14.06 -9.29
N ALA A 171 -18.72 14.60 -9.11
CA ALA A 171 -18.46 16.03 -9.27
C ALA A 171 -18.85 16.55 -10.66
N SER A 172 -19.35 17.79 -10.72
CA SER A 172 -19.53 18.49 -11.99
C SER A 172 -18.17 18.82 -12.62
N PRO A 173 -18.06 19.00 -13.95
CA PRO A 173 -16.79 19.29 -14.62
C PRO A 173 -16.05 20.51 -14.06
N ILE A 174 -16.80 21.52 -13.59
CA ILE A 174 -16.24 22.71 -12.94
C ILE A 174 -15.59 22.33 -11.60
N VAL A 175 -16.25 21.54 -10.78
CA VAL A 175 -15.70 21.04 -9.50
C VAL A 175 -14.47 20.18 -9.74
N VAL A 176 -14.45 19.38 -10.82
CA VAL A 176 -13.28 18.60 -11.19
C VAL A 176 -12.09 19.50 -11.50
N GLY A 177 -12.29 20.56 -12.29
CA GLY A 177 -11.26 21.56 -12.58
C GLY A 177 -10.77 22.30 -11.34
N LEU A 178 -11.68 22.72 -10.46
CA LEU A 178 -11.34 23.38 -9.19
C LEU A 178 -10.62 22.43 -8.23
N THR A 179 -10.99 21.16 -8.20
CA THR A 179 -10.31 20.13 -7.43
C THR A 179 -8.88 19.95 -7.92
N PHE A 180 -8.66 19.94 -9.25
CA PHE A 180 -7.32 19.90 -9.82
C PHE A 180 -6.48 21.09 -9.35
N VAL A 181 -7.02 22.31 -9.41
CA VAL A 181 -6.31 23.52 -8.97
C VAL A 181 -5.99 23.45 -7.47
N ALA A 182 -6.97 23.13 -6.63
CA ALA A 182 -6.78 22.99 -5.19
C ALA A 182 -5.70 21.96 -4.85
N ALA A 183 -5.78 20.78 -5.46
CA ALA A 183 -4.85 19.68 -5.26
C ALA A 183 -3.45 20.01 -5.79
N LEU A 184 -3.34 20.73 -6.90
CA LEU A 184 -2.07 21.18 -7.45
C LEU A 184 -1.40 22.20 -6.53
N CYS A 185 -2.13 23.18 -6.02
CA CYS A 185 -1.64 24.16 -5.05
C CYS A 185 -1.17 23.48 -3.76
N ALA A 186 -1.95 22.53 -3.24
CA ALA A 186 -1.56 21.76 -2.07
C ALA A 186 -0.30 20.91 -2.33
N ALA A 187 -0.23 20.19 -3.45
CA ALA A 187 0.92 19.37 -3.81
C ALA A 187 2.20 20.20 -4.05
N LEU A 188 2.09 21.40 -4.64
CA LEU A 188 3.19 22.35 -4.79
C LEU A 188 3.69 22.86 -3.43
N THR A 189 2.76 23.21 -2.54
CA THR A 189 3.07 23.65 -1.17
C THR A 189 3.83 22.56 -0.43
N GLN A 190 3.32 21.33 -0.43
CA GLN A 190 3.98 20.18 0.19
C GLN A 190 5.34 19.86 -0.44
N ALA A 191 5.47 19.97 -1.76
CA ALA A 191 6.75 19.78 -2.44
C ALA A 191 7.78 20.86 -2.07
N GLY A 192 7.34 22.12 -1.88
CA GLY A 192 8.16 23.21 -1.37
C GLY A 192 8.64 22.96 0.06
N LEU A 193 7.72 22.60 0.95
CA LEU A 193 8.03 22.26 2.35
C LEU A 193 8.97 21.05 2.45
N ALA A 194 8.83 20.06 1.56
CA ALA A 194 9.74 18.92 1.50
C ALA A 194 11.17 19.32 1.13
N ARG A 195 11.37 20.35 0.28
CA ARG A 195 12.72 20.84 -0.08
C ARG A 195 13.47 21.45 1.10
N ILE A 196 12.74 22.10 2.01
CA ILE A 196 13.29 22.66 3.27
C ILE A 196 13.22 21.66 4.44
N ARG A 197 12.93 20.37 4.16
CA ARG A 197 12.90 19.26 5.13
C ARG A 197 11.94 19.47 6.31
N VAL A 198 10.82 20.15 6.07
CA VAL A 198 9.75 20.28 7.07
C VAL A 198 9.14 18.89 7.34
N PRO A 199 8.92 18.51 8.61
CA PRO A 199 8.28 17.24 8.96
C PRO A 199 6.91 17.07 8.28
N LEU A 200 6.57 15.83 7.92
CA LEU A 200 5.33 15.51 7.18
C LEU A 200 4.07 16.02 7.89
N PHE A 201 4.02 15.98 9.22
CA PHE A 201 2.92 16.53 10.01
C PHE A 201 2.56 17.97 9.63
N PHE A 202 3.56 18.87 9.61
CA PHE A 202 3.36 20.27 9.24
C PHE A 202 3.06 20.45 7.75
N SER A 203 3.63 19.57 6.90
CA SER A 203 3.28 19.52 5.48
C SER A 203 1.82 19.12 5.25
N GLN A 204 1.25 18.26 6.10
CA GLN A 204 -0.16 17.90 6.06
C GLN A 204 -1.07 19.05 6.51
N ILE A 205 -0.67 19.79 7.56
CA ILE A 205 -1.36 21.02 7.99
C ILE A 205 -1.43 22.04 6.83
N ALA A 206 -0.29 22.34 6.21
CA ALA A 206 -0.24 23.29 5.10
C ALA A 206 -1.08 22.82 3.90
N GLY A 207 -1.02 21.53 3.58
CA GLY A 207 -1.83 20.94 2.52
C GLY A 207 -3.34 21.09 2.79
N GLY A 208 -3.79 20.65 3.96
CA GLY A 208 -5.20 20.73 4.37
C GLY A 208 -5.70 22.16 4.36
N PHE A 209 -4.90 23.10 4.88
CA PHE A 209 -5.19 24.52 4.86
C PHE A 209 -5.39 25.07 3.45
N VAL A 210 -4.42 24.84 2.55
CA VAL A 210 -4.48 25.34 1.15
C VAL A 210 -5.71 24.79 0.43
N THR A 211 -6.00 23.50 0.60
CA THR A 211 -7.16 22.84 -0.02
C THR A 211 -8.46 23.47 0.47
N THR A 212 -8.58 23.70 1.77
CA THR A 212 -9.77 24.29 2.38
C THR A 212 -9.95 25.75 2.00
N VAL A 213 -8.89 26.55 1.95
CA VAL A 213 -8.97 27.96 1.52
C VAL A 213 -9.53 28.05 0.11
N VAL A 214 -9.10 27.17 -0.80
CA VAL A 214 -9.65 27.11 -2.16
C VAL A 214 -11.13 26.71 -2.13
N ALA A 215 -11.51 25.70 -1.33
CA ALA A 215 -12.90 25.28 -1.21
C ALA A 215 -13.81 26.37 -0.61
N VAL A 216 -13.34 27.09 0.41
CA VAL A 216 -14.03 28.23 1.02
C VAL A 216 -14.18 29.37 0.01
N ALA A 217 -13.14 29.68 -0.76
CA ALA A 217 -13.22 30.70 -1.82
C ALA A 217 -14.26 30.32 -2.88
N VAL A 218 -14.33 29.04 -3.29
CA VAL A 218 -15.37 28.55 -4.19
C VAL A 218 -16.77 28.67 -3.57
N SER A 219 -16.90 28.33 -2.28
CA SER A 219 -18.14 28.49 -1.53
C SER A 219 -18.59 29.95 -1.47
N ALA A 220 -17.67 30.88 -1.26
CA ALA A 220 -17.91 32.32 -1.23
C ALA A 220 -18.38 32.88 -2.58
N LEU A 221 -17.77 32.43 -3.68
CA LEU A 221 -18.20 32.80 -5.04
C LEU A 221 -19.60 32.26 -5.35
N GLY A 222 -19.90 31.04 -4.88
CA GLY A 222 -21.22 30.45 -5.02
C GLY A 222 -22.29 31.20 -4.23
N SER A 223 -22.01 31.61 -2.98
CA SER A 223 -22.94 32.41 -2.17
C SER A 223 -23.12 33.83 -2.70
N ALA A 224 -22.14 34.39 -3.41
CA ALA A 224 -22.23 35.66 -4.11
C ALA A 224 -23.08 35.60 -5.41
N GLY A 225 -23.60 34.43 -5.79
CA GLY A 225 -24.46 34.27 -6.98
C GLY A 225 -23.70 34.29 -8.30
N ILE A 226 -22.38 34.12 -8.29
CA ILE A 226 -21.57 34.17 -9.50
C ILE A 226 -21.70 32.82 -10.24
N GLU A 227 -22.36 32.81 -11.39
CA GLU A 227 -22.30 31.65 -12.29
C GLU A 227 -20.86 31.45 -12.80
N PRO A 228 -20.32 30.21 -12.81
CA PRO A 228 -21.01 28.94 -12.67
C PRO A 228 -20.86 28.28 -11.28
N PHE A 229 -20.55 29.06 -10.23
CA PHE A 229 -20.26 28.55 -8.88
C PHE A 229 -21.50 28.28 -8.02
N VAL A 230 -22.68 28.71 -8.48
CA VAL A 230 -23.96 28.51 -7.80
C VAL A 230 -24.37 27.03 -7.83
N GLY A 231 -24.79 26.47 -6.68
CA GLY A 231 -25.27 25.08 -6.57
C GLY A 231 -24.18 24.01 -6.60
N ILE A 232 -22.90 24.41 -6.58
CA ILE A 232 -21.77 23.49 -6.47
C ILE A 232 -21.65 22.96 -5.02
N ARG A 233 -21.05 21.77 -4.85
CA ARG A 233 -20.68 21.18 -3.55
C ARG A 233 -19.16 21.31 -3.30
N PRO A 234 -18.66 22.39 -2.65
CA PRO A 234 -17.23 22.57 -2.39
C PRO A 234 -16.65 21.50 -1.46
N SER A 235 -17.51 20.78 -0.72
CA SER A 235 -17.11 19.67 0.14
C SER A 235 -16.44 18.52 -0.62
N ILE A 236 -16.76 18.34 -1.91
CA ILE A 236 -16.09 17.34 -2.76
C ILE A 236 -14.62 17.71 -2.99
N ILE A 237 -14.29 19.00 -3.07
CA ILE A 237 -12.90 19.47 -3.22
C ILE A 237 -12.10 19.08 -1.98
N VAL A 238 -12.65 19.34 -0.79
CA VAL A 238 -12.01 18.99 0.50
C VAL A 238 -11.90 17.47 0.64
N ALA A 239 -12.98 16.71 0.38
CA ALA A 239 -12.96 15.24 0.44
C ALA A 239 -11.90 14.64 -0.50
N SER A 240 -11.78 15.15 -1.72
CA SER A 240 -10.79 14.69 -2.70
C SER A 240 -9.36 15.04 -2.30
N GLY A 241 -9.15 16.24 -1.73
CA GLY A 241 -7.86 16.64 -1.18
C GLY A 241 -7.45 15.83 0.06
N ILE A 242 -8.42 15.41 0.89
CA ILE A 242 -8.18 14.47 2.00
C ILE A 242 -7.69 13.14 1.45
N VAL A 243 -8.34 12.56 0.43
CA VAL A 243 -7.88 11.28 -0.15
C VAL A 243 -6.49 11.39 -0.78
N LEU A 244 -6.14 12.56 -1.32
CA LEU A 244 -4.77 12.84 -1.78
C LEU A 244 -3.75 12.83 -0.63
N MET A 245 -4.09 13.45 0.49
CA MET A 245 -3.16 13.67 1.61
C MET A 245 -3.05 12.47 2.53
N LEU A 246 -4.17 11.77 2.73
CA LEU A 246 -4.22 10.59 3.54
C LEU A 246 -3.73 9.42 2.71
N ALA A 247 -2.69 8.79 3.24
CA ALA A 247 -2.24 7.53 2.72
C ALA A 247 -3.27 6.46 3.09
N GLY A 248 -4.36 6.35 2.32
CA GLY A 248 -5.20 5.16 2.39
C GLY A 248 -4.34 3.89 2.26
N LEU A 249 -3.28 3.98 1.44
CA LEU A 249 -2.26 2.95 1.29
C LEU A 249 -1.62 2.50 2.60
N THR A 250 -1.46 3.36 3.60
CA THR A 250 -0.91 2.94 4.90
C THR A 250 -1.93 2.19 5.75
N VAL A 251 -3.24 2.47 5.63
CA VAL A 251 -4.29 1.66 6.29
C VAL A 251 -4.21 0.22 5.80
N VAL A 252 -4.23 0.04 4.48
CA VAL A 252 -4.20 -1.30 3.88
C VAL A 252 -2.86 -1.98 4.17
N GLY A 253 -1.74 -1.28 3.99
CA GLY A 253 -0.41 -1.82 4.27
C GLY A 253 -0.20 -2.19 5.73
N ALA A 254 -0.74 -1.43 6.68
CA ALA A 254 -0.71 -1.76 8.10
C ALA A 254 -1.58 -2.99 8.41
N ALA A 255 -2.77 -3.08 7.82
CA ALA A 255 -3.62 -4.25 7.96
C ALA A 255 -2.98 -5.51 7.35
N GLN A 256 -2.30 -5.40 6.20
CA GLN A 256 -1.53 -6.50 5.61
C GLN A 256 -0.38 -6.94 6.51
N ASP A 257 0.42 -5.99 7.01
CA ASP A 257 1.50 -6.30 7.96
C ASP A 257 0.96 -6.98 9.23
N ALA A 258 -0.18 -6.53 9.75
CA ALA A 258 -0.82 -7.13 10.91
C ALA A 258 -1.30 -8.57 10.64
N ILE A 259 -1.90 -8.82 9.47
CA ILE A 259 -2.31 -10.16 9.00
C ILE A 259 -1.09 -11.08 8.87
N ASP A 260 0.02 -10.55 8.34
CA ASP A 260 1.26 -11.29 8.12
C ASP A 260 2.11 -11.44 9.40
N GLY A 261 1.64 -10.96 10.56
CA GLY A 261 2.29 -11.12 11.87
C GLY A 261 3.26 -10.00 12.29
N PHE A 262 3.40 -8.95 11.49
CA PHE A 262 4.25 -7.78 11.77
C PHE A 262 3.50 -6.68 12.54
N ALA A 263 2.95 -7.03 13.71
CA ALA A 263 2.07 -6.17 14.49
C ALA A 263 2.70 -4.83 14.91
N LEU A 264 3.99 -4.82 15.28
CA LEU A 264 4.67 -3.58 15.70
C LEU A 264 4.92 -2.63 14.53
N THR A 265 5.22 -3.18 13.35
CA THR A 265 5.31 -2.42 12.08
C THR A 265 3.95 -1.84 11.70
N ALA A 266 2.89 -2.64 11.81
CA ALA A 266 1.52 -2.19 11.59
C ALA A 266 1.13 -1.06 12.56
N GLY A 267 1.44 -1.21 13.85
CA GLY A 267 1.23 -0.19 14.87
C GLY A 267 1.94 1.12 14.56
N GLY A 268 3.22 1.06 14.16
CA GLY A 268 3.97 2.24 13.72
C GLY A 268 3.34 2.94 12.50
N ARG A 269 2.90 2.18 11.49
CA ARG A 269 2.20 2.73 10.31
C ARG A 269 0.85 3.38 10.67
N ILE A 270 0.11 2.80 11.61
CA ILE A 270 -1.15 3.36 12.11
C ILE A 270 -0.89 4.67 12.88
N LEU A 271 0.16 4.72 13.71
CA LEU A 271 0.55 5.94 14.43
C LEU A 271 0.93 7.07 13.45
N ASP A 272 1.73 6.76 12.43
CA ASP A 272 2.06 7.71 11.37
C ASP A 272 0.82 8.23 10.64
N LEU A 273 -0.08 7.33 10.27
CA LEU A 273 -1.34 7.68 9.63
C LEU A 273 -2.16 8.61 10.53
N THR A 274 -2.24 8.31 11.81
CA THR A 274 -3.00 9.10 12.79
C THR A 274 -2.42 10.51 12.88
N MET A 275 -1.10 10.63 13.02
CA MET A 275 -0.42 11.93 13.05
C MET A 275 -0.64 12.72 11.76
N GLN A 276 -0.49 12.08 10.59
CA GLN A 276 -0.73 12.74 9.31
C GLN A 276 -2.17 13.20 9.16
N THR A 277 -3.13 12.38 9.59
CA THR A 277 -4.56 12.72 9.52
C THR A 277 -4.91 13.87 10.45
N LEU A 278 -4.38 13.88 11.68
CA LEU A 278 -4.53 15.00 12.60
C LEU A 278 -3.95 16.29 12.02
N GLY A 279 -2.81 16.22 11.32
CA GLY A 279 -2.26 17.35 10.58
C GLY A 279 -3.24 17.90 9.54
N VAL A 280 -3.85 17.03 8.72
CA VAL A 280 -4.88 17.42 7.74
C VAL A 280 -6.09 18.05 8.44
N VAL A 281 -6.59 17.44 9.53
CA VAL A 281 -7.70 17.96 10.35
C VAL A 281 -7.41 19.37 10.83
N ILE A 282 -6.25 19.60 11.45
CA ILE A 282 -5.84 20.91 11.95
C ILE A 282 -5.80 21.93 10.80
N GLY A 283 -5.20 21.57 9.66
CA GLY A 283 -5.13 22.44 8.48
C GLY A 283 -6.52 22.83 7.96
N ILE A 284 -7.45 21.88 7.90
CA ILE A 284 -8.82 22.12 7.45
C ILE A 284 -9.56 23.03 8.44
N LEU A 285 -9.50 22.74 9.75
CA LEU A 285 -10.15 23.57 10.77
C LEU A 285 -9.66 25.02 10.72
N VAL A 286 -8.35 25.23 10.62
CA VAL A 286 -7.76 26.57 10.49
C VAL A 286 -8.26 27.28 9.23
N GLY A 287 -8.36 26.56 8.10
CA GLY A 287 -8.90 27.12 6.86
C GLY A 287 -10.38 27.51 6.96
N LEU A 288 -11.20 26.70 7.65
CA LEU A 288 -12.61 26.99 7.88
C LEU A 288 -12.81 28.18 8.83
N GLU A 289 -12.05 28.25 9.92
CA GLU A 289 -12.08 29.38 10.85
C GLU A 289 -11.67 30.69 10.16
N LEU A 290 -10.65 30.65 9.31
CA LEU A 290 -10.27 31.80 8.49
C LEU A 290 -11.44 32.24 7.59
N GLY A 291 -12.15 31.30 6.97
CA GLY A 291 -13.36 31.57 6.19
C GLY A 291 -14.45 32.28 7.00
N LYS A 292 -14.70 31.80 8.23
CA LYS A 292 -15.69 32.41 9.15
C LYS A 292 -15.35 33.85 9.49
N VAL A 293 -14.07 34.16 9.73
CA VAL A 293 -13.60 35.54 9.98
C VAL A 293 -13.93 36.47 8.80
N PHE A 294 -13.90 35.96 7.57
CA PHE A 294 -14.30 36.68 6.37
C PHE A 294 -15.82 36.65 6.09
N GLY A 295 -16.63 36.10 7.00
CA GLY A 295 -18.08 36.03 6.88
C GLY A 295 -18.60 34.87 6.02
N PHE A 296 -17.74 33.91 5.65
CA PHE A 296 -18.13 32.74 4.86
C PHE A 296 -18.17 31.48 5.72
N THR A 297 -19.35 30.85 5.79
CA THR A 297 -19.52 29.58 6.49
C THR A 297 -19.66 28.45 5.49
N MET A 298 -18.81 27.44 5.60
CA MET A 298 -18.90 26.19 4.84
C MET A 298 -19.06 25.03 5.82
N GLY A 299 -20.16 24.29 5.71
CA GLY A 299 -20.33 23.03 6.43
C GLY A 299 -19.52 21.90 5.78
N LEU A 300 -18.89 21.08 6.61
CA LEU A 300 -18.39 19.78 6.17
C LEU A 300 -19.57 18.78 6.21
N PRO A 301 -19.75 17.91 5.20
CA PRO A 301 -20.77 16.88 5.26
C PRO A 301 -20.45 15.87 6.37
N ASP A 302 -21.46 15.55 7.17
CA ASP A 302 -21.36 14.53 8.23
C ASP A 302 -21.18 13.12 7.66
N ASP A 303 -21.74 12.85 6.46
CA ASP A 303 -21.64 11.56 5.79
C ASP A 303 -20.69 11.59 4.57
N PRO A 304 -19.98 10.48 4.28
CA PRO A 304 -19.25 10.31 3.02
C PRO A 304 -20.19 10.52 1.82
N ALA A 305 -19.77 11.34 0.86
CA ALA A 305 -20.56 11.51 -0.36
C ALA A 305 -20.66 10.15 -1.10
N PRO A 306 -21.87 9.72 -1.51
CA PRO A 306 -22.03 8.48 -2.24
C PRO A 306 -21.31 8.55 -3.59
N PHE A 307 -20.89 7.40 -4.10
CA PHE A 307 -20.33 7.34 -5.43
C PHE A 307 -21.35 7.76 -6.49
N GLY A 308 -20.86 8.46 -7.52
CA GLY A 308 -21.65 8.93 -8.65
C GLY A 308 -22.03 7.81 -9.63
N PRO A 309 -22.48 8.16 -10.84
CA PRO A 309 -22.84 7.20 -11.89
C PRO A 309 -21.72 6.19 -12.19
N LEU A 310 -22.07 4.98 -12.63
CA LEU A 310 -21.09 3.91 -12.89
C LEU A 310 -19.92 4.37 -13.78
N LEU A 311 -20.19 5.10 -14.86
CA LEU A 311 -19.15 5.61 -15.75
C LEU A 311 -18.12 6.48 -15.02
N ASN A 312 -18.57 7.32 -14.09
CA ASN A 312 -17.71 8.17 -13.27
C ASN A 312 -16.88 7.35 -12.27
N GLN A 313 -17.45 6.29 -11.71
CA GLN A 313 -16.72 5.40 -10.80
C GLN A 313 -15.55 4.70 -11.52
N PHE A 314 -15.80 4.14 -12.71
CA PHE A 314 -14.76 3.48 -13.50
C PHE A 314 -13.68 4.46 -13.99
N THR A 315 -14.09 5.58 -14.57
CA THR A 315 -13.15 6.59 -15.10
C THR A 315 -12.31 7.20 -13.98
N GLY A 316 -12.93 7.59 -12.88
CA GLY A 316 -12.24 8.13 -11.72
C GLY A 316 -11.27 7.14 -11.07
N ALA A 317 -11.67 5.87 -10.92
CA ALA A 317 -10.80 4.83 -10.35
C ALA A 317 -9.58 4.54 -11.24
N ILE A 318 -9.76 4.49 -12.57
CA ILE A 318 -8.66 4.35 -13.51
C ILE A 318 -7.68 5.52 -13.39
N ILE A 319 -8.19 6.76 -13.31
CA ILE A 319 -7.36 7.95 -13.13
C ILE A 319 -6.58 7.88 -11.81
N VAL A 320 -7.23 7.50 -10.71
CA VAL A 320 -6.58 7.30 -9.40
C VAL A 320 -5.45 6.27 -9.51
N ALA A 321 -5.70 5.10 -10.11
CA ALA A 321 -4.69 4.05 -10.22
C ALA A 321 -3.51 4.46 -11.11
N VAL A 322 -3.76 5.18 -12.21
CA VAL A 322 -2.71 5.74 -13.07
C VAL A 322 -1.89 6.78 -12.32
N ALA A 323 -2.55 7.71 -11.62
CA ALA A 323 -1.90 8.71 -10.80
C ALA A 323 -0.98 8.08 -9.75
N VAL A 324 -1.48 7.07 -9.02
CA VAL A 324 -0.73 6.31 -8.01
C VAL A 324 0.48 5.61 -8.61
N ALA A 325 0.30 4.91 -9.73
CA ALA A 325 1.40 4.25 -10.41
C ALA A 325 2.48 5.26 -10.87
N VAL A 326 2.09 6.42 -11.41
CA VAL A 326 3.04 7.45 -11.86
C VAL A 326 3.79 8.07 -10.68
N PHE A 327 3.11 8.51 -9.62
CA PHE A 327 3.79 9.16 -8.51
C PHE A 327 4.68 8.19 -7.71
N ASN A 328 4.40 6.88 -7.74
CA ASN A 328 5.27 5.83 -7.18
C ASN A 328 6.39 5.37 -8.13
N GLY A 329 6.64 6.07 -9.25
CA GLY A 329 7.78 5.78 -10.12
C GLY A 329 7.60 4.58 -11.05
N ALA A 330 6.37 4.09 -11.24
CA ALA A 330 6.11 2.88 -11.98
C ALA A 330 6.32 3.04 -13.50
N GLY A 331 6.68 1.96 -14.20
CA GLY A 331 6.79 1.96 -15.66
C GLY A 331 5.46 1.83 -16.39
N LEU A 332 5.46 2.10 -17.71
CA LEU A 332 4.24 2.06 -18.54
C LEU A 332 3.46 0.74 -18.41
N ARG A 333 4.15 -0.41 -18.36
CA ARG A 333 3.49 -1.71 -18.15
C ARG A 333 2.75 -1.77 -16.82
N ILE A 334 3.35 -1.25 -15.75
CA ILE A 334 2.73 -1.22 -14.42
C ILE A 334 1.49 -0.33 -14.45
N ILE A 335 1.61 0.87 -15.05
CA ILE A 335 0.52 1.84 -15.16
C ILE A 335 -0.69 1.23 -15.89
N LEU A 336 -0.48 0.58 -17.04
CA LEU A 336 -1.55 -0.04 -17.82
C LEU A 336 -2.23 -1.19 -17.08
N VAL A 337 -1.46 -2.03 -16.39
CA VAL A 337 -2.03 -3.15 -15.63
C VAL A 337 -2.76 -2.62 -14.39
N SER A 338 -2.23 -1.59 -13.70
CA SER A 338 -2.89 -0.96 -12.56
C SER A 338 -4.23 -0.34 -12.95
N ALA A 339 -4.30 0.33 -14.10
CA ALA A 339 -5.55 0.87 -14.64
C ALA A 339 -6.59 -0.24 -14.89
N LEU A 340 -6.18 -1.33 -15.56
CA LEU A 340 -7.06 -2.47 -15.82
C LEU A 340 -7.55 -3.12 -14.53
N LEU A 341 -6.65 -3.40 -13.59
CA LEU A 341 -7.00 -4.03 -12.32
C LEU A 341 -7.88 -3.12 -11.46
N SER A 342 -7.70 -1.80 -11.51
CA SER A 342 -8.57 -0.86 -10.82
C SER A 342 -10.00 -0.89 -11.35
N ALA A 343 -10.18 -1.01 -12.67
CA ALA A 343 -11.49 -1.24 -13.26
C ALA A 343 -12.10 -2.57 -12.77
N VAL A 344 -11.30 -3.64 -12.66
CA VAL A 344 -11.76 -4.91 -12.06
C VAL A 344 -12.18 -4.72 -10.60
N THR A 345 -11.41 -3.97 -9.81
CA THR A 345 -11.71 -3.69 -8.41
C THR A 345 -13.07 -3.00 -8.26
N ILE A 346 -13.32 -1.95 -9.05
CA ILE A 346 -14.61 -1.24 -9.05
C ILE A 346 -15.75 -2.11 -9.60
N ALA A 347 -15.51 -2.91 -10.64
CA ALA A 347 -16.52 -3.84 -11.15
C ALA A 347 -16.94 -4.87 -10.08
N GLY A 348 -15.96 -5.42 -9.34
CA GLY A 348 -16.22 -6.34 -8.23
C GLY A 348 -16.99 -5.66 -7.09
N TYR A 349 -16.58 -4.45 -6.71
CA TYR A 349 -17.26 -3.66 -5.69
C TYR A 349 -18.71 -3.36 -6.08
N THR A 350 -18.93 -2.77 -7.26
CA THR A 350 -20.26 -2.35 -7.74
C THR A 350 -21.21 -3.53 -7.92
N ALA A 351 -20.72 -4.68 -8.41
CA ALA A 351 -21.51 -5.89 -8.51
C ALA A 351 -21.97 -6.40 -7.13
N MET A 352 -21.09 -6.38 -6.13
CA MET A 352 -21.43 -6.84 -4.78
C MET A 352 -22.33 -5.86 -4.03
N THR A 353 -22.15 -4.56 -4.19
CA THR A 353 -23.09 -3.56 -3.66
C THR A 353 -24.46 -3.68 -4.31
N GLY A 354 -24.54 -4.04 -5.60
CA GLY A 354 -25.80 -4.32 -6.29
C GLY A 354 -26.56 -5.53 -5.72
N LEU A 355 -25.86 -6.44 -5.04
CA LEU A 355 -26.44 -7.57 -4.30
C LEU A 355 -26.75 -7.21 -2.82
N ASN A 356 -26.70 -5.93 -2.44
CA ASN A 356 -26.90 -5.43 -1.08
C ASN A 356 -25.90 -5.97 -0.04
N LEU A 357 -24.69 -6.36 -0.47
CA LEU A 357 -23.61 -6.66 0.48
C LEU A 357 -23.07 -5.38 1.12
N HIS A 358 -22.63 -5.49 2.38
CA HIS A 358 -21.99 -4.40 3.10
C HIS A 358 -20.75 -3.86 2.34
N PRO A 359 -20.50 -2.53 2.29
CA PRO A 359 -19.40 -1.94 1.52
C PRO A 359 -18.01 -2.54 1.79
N ALA A 360 -17.77 -2.97 3.03
CA ALA A 360 -16.52 -3.63 3.39
C ALA A 360 -16.35 -5.01 2.73
N ALA A 361 -17.42 -5.81 2.68
CA ALA A 361 -17.40 -7.12 2.01
C ALA A 361 -17.27 -6.94 0.48
N ALA A 362 -17.98 -5.96 -0.08
CA ALA A 362 -17.85 -5.61 -1.49
C ALA A 362 -16.41 -5.17 -1.85
N SER A 363 -15.79 -4.36 -0.98
CA SER A 363 -14.39 -3.93 -1.15
C SER A 363 -13.42 -5.09 -1.07
N ALA A 364 -13.61 -6.01 -0.12
CA ALA A 364 -12.80 -7.22 0.01
C ALA A 364 -12.87 -8.10 -1.26
N ILE A 365 -14.06 -8.28 -1.84
CA ILE A 365 -14.25 -9.07 -3.06
C ILE A 365 -13.61 -8.37 -4.27
N GLY A 366 -13.75 -7.05 -4.41
CA GLY A 366 -13.07 -6.28 -5.45
C GLY A 366 -11.55 -6.36 -5.34
N ALA A 367 -11.00 -6.25 -4.13
CA ALA A 367 -9.56 -6.40 -3.86
C ALA A 367 -9.07 -7.82 -4.14
N LEU A 368 -9.84 -8.84 -3.78
CA LEU A 368 -9.54 -10.24 -4.07
C LEU A 368 -9.48 -10.51 -5.57
N ALA A 369 -10.51 -10.09 -6.32
CA ALA A 369 -10.58 -10.31 -7.76
C ALA A 369 -9.41 -9.63 -8.49
N SER A 370 -9.18 -8.34 -8.21
CA SER A 370 -8.07 -7.59 -8.80
C SER A 370 -6.70 -8.15 -8.42
N SER A 371 -6.51 -8.60 -7.17
CA SER A 371 -5.23 -9.16 -6.71
C SER A 371 -4.96 -10.55 -7.27
N PHE A 372 -5.99 -11.39 -7.37
CA PHE A 372 -5.90 -12.70 -8.02
C PHE A 372 -5.56 -12.57 -9.51
N ILE A 373 -6.28 -11.72 -10.25
CA ILE A 373 -6.02 -11.46 -11.67
C ILE A 373 -4.65 -10.80 -11.86
N GLY A 374 -4.32 -9.84 -10.99
CA GLY A 374 -3.01 -9.19 -10.97
C GLY A 374 -1.87 -10.18 -10.81
N MET A 375 -2.00 -11.16 -9.92
CA MET A 375 -1.01 -12.20 -9.71
C MET A 375 -0.77 -13.06 -10.96
N LEU A 376 -1.81 -13.33 -11.75
CA LEU A 376 -1.73 -14.08 -12.99
C LEU A 376 -1.09 -13.28 -14.13
N ILE A 377 -1.47 -12.00 -14.27
CA ILE A 377 -0.98 -11.11 -15.34
C ILE A 377 0.46 -10.64 -15.08
N ALA A 378 0.81 -10.37 -13.81
CA ALA A 378 2.11 -9.82 -13.40
C ALA A 378 3.30 -10.61 -13.94
N ARG A 379 3.17 -11.95 -14.05
CA ARG A 379 4.21 -12.83 -14.59
C ARG A 379 4.52 -12.53 -16.05
N ASN A 380 3.51 -12.50 -16.91
CA ASN A 380 3.73 -12.39 -18.35
C ASN A 380 4.32 -11.02 -18.71
N LEU A 381 4.04 -10.01 -17.89
CA LEU A 381 4.50 -8.65 -18.09
C LEU A 381 5.76 -8.28 -17.28
N HIS A 382 6.26 -9.22 -16.46
CA HIS A 382 7.41 -9.07 -15.57
C HIS A 382 7.30 -7.89 -14.60
N VAL A 383 6.12 -7.66 -14.04
CA VAL A 383 5.82 -6.53 -13.14
C VAL A 383 5.65 -7.03 -11.69
N PRO A 384 6.06 -6.28 -10.64
CA PRO A 384 5.80 -6.65 -9.25
C PRO A 384 4.30 -6.67 -8.97
N SER A 385 3.77 -7.77 -8.44
CA SER A 385 2.34 -7.92 -8.14
C SER A 385 1.87 -6.86 -7.14
N VAL A 386 2.62 -6.69 -6.04
CA VAL A 386 2.30 -5.71 -4.99
C VAL A 386 2.15 -4.30 -5.56
N ALA A 387 3.08 -3.84 -6.40
CA ALA A 387 3.00 -2.50 -7.00
C ALA A 387 1.70 -2.27 -7.78
N VAL A 388 1.25 -3.28 -8.53
CA VAL A 388 0.05 -3.17 -9.36
C VAL A 388 -1.22 -3.28 -8.52
N THR A 389 -1.27 -4.23 -7.59
CA THR A 389 -2.44 -4.48 -6.74
C THR A 389 -2.67 -3.33 -5.77
N THR A 390 -1.61 -2.80 -5.17
CA THR A 390 -1.68 -1.66 -4.25
C THR A 390 -2.22 -0.42 -4.95
N ALA A 391 -1.83 -0.15 -6.19
CA ALA A 391 -2.40 0.94 -6.99
C ALA A 391 -3.86 0.69 -7.41
N ALA A 392 -4.24 -0.57 -7.67
CA ALA A 392 -5.58 -0.94 -8.12
C ALA A 392 -6.65 -0.75 -7.03
N ILE A 393 -6.30 -1.01 -5.77
CA ILE A 393 -7.24 -0.94 -4.64
C ILE A 393 -7.43 0.46 -4.05
N VAL A 394 -6.53 1.42 -4.33
CA VAL A 394 -6.57 2.81 -3.81
C VAL A 394 -7.94 3.48 -3.90
N PRO A 395 -8.70 3.36 -5.02
CA PRO A 395 -9.98 4.04 -5.15
C PRO A 395 -11.03 3.66 -4.11
N LEU A 396 -10.92 2.48 -3.50
CA LEU A 396 -11.85 1.99 -2.47
C LEU A 396 -11.37 2.27 -1.04
N VAL A 397 -10.19 2.84 -0.89
CA VAL A 397 -9.59 2.97 0.44
C VAL A 397 -10.30 4.07 1.23
N PRO A 398 -10.63 3.84 2.52
CA PRO A 398 -11.59 4.68 3.24
C PRO A 398 -10.95 5.94 3.84
N GLY A 399 -10.18 6.71 3.05
CA GLY A 399 -9.48 7.90 3.52
C GLY A 399 -10.41 8.96 4.14
N VAL A 400 -11.53 9.25 3.46
CA VAL A 400 -12.53 10.22 3.95
C VAL A 400 -13.16 9.76 5.27
N ALA A 401 -13.44 8.46 5.42
CA ALA A 401 -14.04 7.92 6.64
C ALA A 401 -13.08 7.93 7.83
N VAL A 402 -11.77 7.70 7.62
CA VAL A 402 -10.76 7.89 8.69
C VAL A 402 -10.76 9.34 9.18
N PHE A 403 -10.78 10.29 8.25
CA PHE A 403 -10.83 11.71 8.58
C PHE A 403 -12.09 12.10 9.37
N GLN A 404 -13.26 11.69 8.87
CA GLN A 404 -14.54 11.97 9.53
C GLN A 404 -14.60 11.34 10.93
N GLY A 405 -14.13 10.10 11.07
CA GLY A 405 -14.07 9.44 12.38
C GLY A 405 -13.20 10.19 13.40
N LEU A 406 -12.07 10.77 12.98
CA LEU A 406 -11.26 11.62 13.85
C LEU A 406 -11.92 12.97 14.13
N LEU A 407 -12.60 13.57 13.15
CA LEU A 407 -13.38 14.80 13.37
C LEU A 407 -14.52 14.60 14.37
N GLU A 408 -15.26 13.49 14.27
CA GLU A 408 -16.30 13.11 15.24
C GLU A 408 -15.73 13.09 16.66
N MET A 409 -14.55 12.51 16.85
CA MET A 409 -13.87 12.47 18.15
C MET A 409 -13.48 13.87 18.65
N VAL A 410 -13.02 14.76 17.77
CA VAL A 410 -12.66 16.14 18.14
C VAL A 410 -13.90 16.96 18.51
N HIS A 411 -14.99 16.85 17.75
CA HIS A 411 -16.23 17.58 18.01
C HIS A 411 -17.02 17.04 19.20
N ALA A 412 -16.84 15.77 19.57
CA ALA A 412 -17.51 15.17 20.72
C ALA A 412 -17.04 15.72 22.08
N VAL A 413 -15.88 16.38 22.11
CA VAL A 413 -15.35 17.01 23.33
C VAL A 413 -16.23 18.21 23.70
N GLY A 414 -17.15 18.02 24.64
CA GLY A 414 -18.00 19.08 25.21
C GLY A 414 -19.50 18.92 25.00
N THR A 415 -19.96 17.91 24.25
CA THR A 415 -21.39 17.62 24.04
C THR A 415 -21.85 16.42 24.88
N GLN A 416 -22.82 16.60 25.78
CA GLN A 416 -23.35 15.55 26.67
C GLN A 416 -24.03 14.37 25.93
N SER A 417 -24.32 14.53 24.64
CA SER A 417 -24.98 13.54 23.78
C SER A 417 -24.00 12.69 22.93
N GLY A 418 -22.70 13.00 22.96
CA GLY A 418 -21.73 12.51 21.96
C GLY A 418 -21.04 11.17 22.23
N VAL A 419 -21.25 10.52 23.38
CA VAL A 419 -20.51 9.27 23.70
C VAL A 419 -21.10 8.04 23.00
N VAL A 420 -22.39 8.06 22.65
CA VAL A 420 -23.05 6.94 21.96
C VAL A 420 -23.07 7.23 20.45
N GLY A 421 -22.06 6.74 19.73
CA GLY A 421 -21.97 6.88 18.26
C GLY A 421 -20.70 7.56 17.75
N THR A 422 -19.82 8.05 18.64
CA THR A 422 -18.52 8.61 18.26
C THR A 422 -17.57 7.56 17.69
N GLY A 423 -16.95 7.88 16.55
CA GLY A 423 -15.98 7.02 15.91
C GLY A 423 -16.62 5.93 15.03
N GLY A 424 -17.92 6.03 14.73
CA GLY A 424 -18.61 5.10 13.82
C GLY A 424 -17.94 5.08 12.44
N SER A 425 -17.58 6.26 11.91
CA SER A 425 -16.84 6.39 10.65
C SER A 425 -15.43 5.78 10.73
N LEU A 426 -14.77 5.88 11.89
CA LEU A 426 -13.45 5.29 12.11
C LEU A 426 -13.50 3.76 12.13
N ILE A 427 -14.51 3.19 12.81
CA ILE A 427 -14.77 1.75 12.80
C ILE A 427 -15.10 1.28 11.39
N GLY A 428 -15.99 2.00 10.68
CA GLY A 428 -16.31 1.71 9.28
C GLY A 428 -15.08 1.71 8.38
N ALA A 429 -14.20 2.71 8.54
CA ALA A 429 -12.94 2.79 7.84
C ALA A 429 -12.00 1.61 8.17
N ALA A 430 -11.90 1.22 9.45
CA ALA A 430 -11.10 0.07 9.86
C ALA A 430 -11.63 -1.23 9.22
N VAL A 431 -12.95 -1.44 9.23
CA VAL A 431 -13.58 -2.64 8.63
C VAL A 431 -13.37 -2.69 7.12
N ILE A 432 -13.51 -1.56 6.41
CA ILE A 432 -13.22 -1.49 4.96
C ILE A 432 -11.72 -1.72 4.70
N GLY A 433 -10.83 -1.10 5.50
CA GLY A 433 -9.38 -1.25 5.37
C GLY A 433 -8.90 -2.69 5.58
N ILE A 434 -9.39 -3.36 6.62
CA ILE A 434 -9.13 -4.79 6.89
C ILE A 434 -9.73 -5.67 5.80
N GLY A 435 -10.93 -5.33 5.30
CA GLY A 435 -11.57 -6.03 4.18
C GLY A 435 -10.72 -5.97 2.91
N LEU A 436 -10.24 -4.78 2.54
CA LEU A 436 -9.33 -4.58 1.40
C LEU A 436 -8.01 -5.34 1.57
N ALA A 437 -7.39 -5.25 2.75
CA ALA A 437 -6.14 -5.94 3.05
C ALA A 437 -6.29 -7.47 2.99
N SER A 438 -7.33 -8.01 3.64
CA SER A 438 -7.66 -9.44 3.63
C SER A 438 -7.95 -9.92 2.21
N GLY A 439 -8.75 -9.18 1.45
CA GLY A 439 -9.07 -9.50 0.06
C GLY A 439 -7.83 -9.52 -0.81
N ALA A 440 -6.99 -8.48 -0.72
CA ALA A 440 -5.75 -8.39 -1.48
C ALA A 440 -4.77 -9.53 -1.14
N SER A 441 -4.50 -9.77 0.15
CA SER A 441 -3.61 -10.84 0.61
C SER A 441 -4.13 -12.23 0.21
N LEU A 442 -5.44 -12.49 0.36
CA LEU A 442 -6.05 -13.76 -0.05
C LEU A 442 -5.99 -13.95 -1.58
N GLY A 443 -6.22 -12.89 -2.36
CA GLY A 443 -6.10 -12.94 -3.81
C GLY A 443 -4.67 -13.29 -4.28
N LEU A 444 -3.66 -12.71 -3.65
CA LEU A 444 -2.25 -13.04 -3.91
C LEU A 444 -1.93 -14.49 -3.47
N TYR A 445 -2.40 -14.92 -2.30
CA TYR A 445 -2.20 -16.26 -1.78
C TYR A 445 -2.80 -17.33 -2.69
N LEU A 446 -4.06 -17.17 -3.10
CA LEU A 446 -4.76 -18.08 -4.01
C LEU A 446 -4.18 -18.04 -5.44
N GLY A 447 -3.67 -16.89 -5.87
CA GLY A 447 -3.03 -16.74 -7.18
C GLY A 447 -1.70 -17.48 -7.28
N THR A 448 -0.99 -17.67 -6.17
CA THR A 448 0.35 -18.28 -6.13
C THR A 448 0.40 -19.76 -6.57
N PRO A 449 -0.43 -20.68 -6.04
CA PRO A 449 -0.44 -22.08 -6.49
C PRO A 449 -0.95 -22.22 -7.92
N VAL A 450 -1.96 -21.43 -8.32
CA VAL A 450 -2.50 -21.42 -9.69
C VAL A 450 -1.42 -20.94 -10.67
N ARG A 451 -0.63 -19.94 -10.29
CA ARG A 451 0.53 -19.48 -11.05
C ARG A 451 1.57 -20.59 -11.21
N ALA A 452 1.85 -21.36 -10.15
CA ALA A 452 2.82 -22.45 -10.17
C ALA A 452 2.37 -23.60 -11.09
N THR A 453 1.11 -24.00 -11.06
CA THR A 453 0.57 -25.06 -11.94
C THR A 453 0.52 -24.64 -13.41
N LEU A 454 0.11 -23.39 -13.71
CA LEU A 454 0.19 -22.87 -15.08
C LEU A 454 1.63 -22.83 -15.59
N SER A 455 2.61 -22.62 -14.70
CA SER A 455 4.03 -22.63 -15.06
C SER A 455 4.55 -24.02 -15.45
N SER A 456 4.12 -25.07 -14.76
CA SER A 456 4.52 -26.44 -15.10
C SER A 456 3.90 -26.88 -16.42
N VAL A 457 2.60 -26.60 -16.62
CA VAL A 457 1.88 -26.94 -17.87
C VAL A 457 2.46 -26.24 -19.09
N ALA A 458 2.81 -24.95 -18.99
CA ALA A 458 3.43 -24.20 -20.10
C ALA A 458 4.82 -24.75 -20.46
N LYS A 459 5.64 -25.11 -19.47
CA LYS A 459 6.95 -25.74 -19.69
C LYS A 459 6.82 -27.12 -20.33
N THR A 460 5.82 -27.90 -19.92
CA THR A 460 5.52 -29.22 -20.51
C THR A 460 5.08 -29.08 -21.98
N ARG A 461 4.18 -28.13 -22.31
CA ARG A 461 3.78 -27.88 -23.71
C ARG A 461 4.92 -27.37 -24.59
N ALA A 462 5.81 -26.54 -24.07
CA ALA A 462 6.97 -26.06 -24.80
C ALA A 462 7.99 -27.18 -25.09
N ARG A 463 8.12 -28.16 -24.19
CA ARG A 463 8.94 -29.38 -24.41
C ARG A 463 8.33 -30.36 -25.40
N VAL A 464 7.00 -30.40 -25.54
CA VAL A 464 6.32 -31.28 -26.51
C VAL A 464 6.32 -30.70 -27.93
N ARG A 465 6.61 -29.40 -28.08
CA ARG A 465 6.71 -28.70 -29.38
C ARG A 465 8.14 -28.57 -29.92
N ARG A 466 9.15 -29.00 -29.16
CA ARG A 466 10.53 -29.20 -29.63
C ARG A 466 10.75 -30.68 -29.81
#